data_AF-A0A514WYB4-F1
#
_entry.id   AF-A0A514WYB4-F1
#
_cell.length_a   1.000
_cell.length_b   1.000
_cell.length_c   1.000
_cell.angle_alpha   90.00
_cell.angle_beta   90.00
_cell.angle_gamma   90.00
#
_symmetry.space_group_name_H-M   'P 1'
#
loop_
_entity.id
_entity.type
_entity.pdbx_description
1 polymer ?
#
loop_
_entity_poly.entity_id
_entity_poly.type
_entity_poly.pdbx_seq_one_letter_code
_entity_poly.pdbx_strand_id
1 'polypeptide(L)'
;MKKLNNKGFTLSELLVGVALMAIVGMVTASFFVFSSKTRNEIVNDIEDKTDSIIAERVLLKDLKYSEPSFNNFSLSDDTGRNFFDFESERSSKSMDNEPRKYTMSITGKKDFTVMIVNEKLGSSVMYTPRSAYKIPYIPTDPNVAAPLNFVSLNQGNAVAQAQPLFWQPGVLLMLDTPAMVREMTAFGPNYNRPARSPIFVGEVSAMGETRLTPVKLNLLIRTNPMYPNETIENEDSFLREIPPMGGAAPLVRLKAVSIIKYYLDQDSKTKKVNLWRSIYKGSQFTSPSLVAYDIDRVEFSRKDPHDSVVYFNIVRTGK
;
A
#
# COMPACT_ATOMS: atom_id res chain seq x y z
N MET A 1 -73.67 -39.79 2.31
CA MET A 1 -72.58 -40.20 1.37
C MET A 1 -72.75 -39.45 0.06
N LYS A 2 -71.83 -38.54 -0.29
CA LYS A 2 -71.82 -37.84 -1.59
C LYS A 2 -71.49 -38.86 -2.69
N LYS A 3 -72.40 -39.04 -3.66
CA LYS A 3 -72.11 -39.79 -4.89
C LYS A 3 -71.03 -39.01 -5.67
N LEU A 4 -69.83 -39.58 -5.77
CA LEU A 4 -68.84 -39.15 -6.76
C LEU A 4 -69.40 -39.52 -8.14
N ASN A 5 -69.64 -38.49 -8.96
CA ASN A 5 -70.13 -38.61 -10.32
C ASN A 5 -69.00 -39.12 -11.22
N ASN A 6 -68.94 -40.43 -11.45
CA ASN A 6 -68.00 -41.07 -12.38
C ASN A 6 -68.60 -41.14 -13.81
N LYS A 7 -68.90 -39.99 -14.42
CA LYS A 7 -69.08 -39.93 -15.87
C LYS A 7 -67.70 -39.71 -16.49
N GLY A 8 -67.23 -40.66 -17.30
CA GLY A 8 -65.99 -40.51 -18.05
C GLY A 8 -66.03 -39.26 -18.93
N PHE A 9 -64.89 -38.58 -19.04
CA PHE A 9 -64.75 -37.34 -19.81
C PHE A 9 -65.13 -37.55 -21.27
N THR A 10 -65.86 -36.60 -21.85
CA THR A 10 -66.10 -36.56 -23.30
C THR A 10 -64.80 -36.21 -24.05
N LEU A 11 -64.62 -36.71 -25.28
CA LEU A 11 -63.41 -36.48 -26.08
C LEU A 11 -63.07 -34.98 -26.23
N SER A 12 -64.10 -34.14 -26.30
CA SER A 12 -64.00 -32.67 -26.34
C SER A 12 -63.50 -32.07 -25.02
N GLU A 13 -63.95 -32.55 -23.87
CA GLU A 13 -63.47 -32.08 -22.56
C GLU A 13 -62.00 -32.48 -22.34
N LEU A 14 -61.60 -33.65 -22.82
CA LEU A 14 -60.22 -34.12 -22.74
C LEU A 14 -59.28 -33.28 -23.63
N LEU A 15 -59.72 -32.93 -24.85
CA LEU A 15 -58.97 -32.02 -25.74
C LEU A 15 -58.81 -30.61 -25.14
N VAL A 16 -59.88 -30.04 -24.59
CA VAL A 16 -59.83 -28.72 -23.93
C VAL A 16 -58.95 -28.76 -22.67
N GLY A 17 -59.05 -29.82 -21.88
CA GLY A 17 -58.21 -30.03 -20.68
C GLY A 17 -56.71 -30.15 -21.02
N VAL A 18 -56.36 -30.91 -22.06
CA VAL A 18 -54.97 -31.04 -22.53
C VAL A 18 -54.45 -29.72 -23.11
N ALA A 19 -55.27 -28.99 -23.88
CA ALA A 19 -54.89 -27.69 -24.43
C ALA A 19 -54.64 -26.65 -23.31
N LEU A 20 -55.50 -26.59 -22.30
CA LEU A 20 -55.32 -25.72 -21.14
C LEU A 20 -54.07 -26.10 -20.34
N MET A 21 -53.81 -27.39 -20.11
CA MET A 21 -52.59 -27.83 -19.42
C MET A 21 -51.31 -27.51 -20.23
N ALA A 22 -51.35 -27.62 -21.56
CA ALA A 22 -50.22 -27.26 -22.40
C ALA A 22 -49.91 -25.76 -22.34
N ILE A 23 -50.94 -24.91 -22.36
CA ILE A 23 -50.78 -23.44 -22.23
C ILE A 23 -50.24 -23.10 -20.84
N VAL A 24 -50.83 -23.64 -19.77
CA VAL A 24 -50.35 -23.40 -18.40
C VAL A 24 -48.91 -23.86 -18.26
N GLY A 25 -48.56 -25.05 -18.75
CA GLY A 25 -47.21 -25.59 -18.73
C GLY A 25 -46.19 -24.74 -19.48
N MET A 26 -46.55 -24.18 -20.64
CA MET A 26 -45.69 -23.25 -21.38
C MET A 26 -45.49 -21.93 -20.63
N VAL A 27 -46.54 -21.40 -19.99
CA VAL A 27 -46.44 -20.18 -19.19
C VAL A 27 -45.56 -20.40 -17.96
N THR A 28 -45.71 -21.51 -17.23
CA THR A 28 -44.82 -21.84 -16.11
C THR A 28 -43.39 -22.05 -16.57
N ALA A 29 -43.16 -22.77 -17.66
CA ALA A 29 -41.81 -22.97 -18.20
C ALA A 29 -41.16 -21.64 -18.60
N SER A 30 -41.90 -20.75 -19.26
CA SER A 30 -41.44 -19.41 -19.63
C SER A 30 -41.13 -18.57 -18.40
N PHE A 31 -41.96 -18.64 -17.37
CA PHE A 31 -41.74 -17.95 -16.10
C PHE A 31 -40.51 -18.49 -15.36
N PHE A 32 -40.29 -19.81 -15.36
CA PHE A 32 -39.07 -20.42 -14.80
C PHE A 32 -37.82 -19.99 -15.55
N VAL A 33 -37.84 -19.97 -16.89
CA VAL A 33 -36.72 -19.51 -17.71
C VAL A 33 -36.44 -18.02 -17.45
N PHE A 34 -37.47 -17.18 -17.44
CA PHE A 34 -37.34 -15.76 -17.13
C PHE A 34 -36.79 -15.55 -15.72
N SER A 35 -37.41 -16.16 -14.71
CA SER A 35 -36.97 -16.05 -13.32
C SER A 35 -35.55 -16.58 -13.10
N SER A 36 -35.12 -17.62 -13.81
CA SER A 36 -33.75 -18.15 -13.75
C SER A 36 -32.75 -17.17 -14.36
N LYS A 37 -33.07 -16.58 -15.52
CA LYS A 37 -32.24 -15.53 -16.14
C LYS A 37 -32.13 -14.29 -15.23
N THR A 38 -33.24 -13.76 -14.75
CA THR A 38 -33.25 -12.62 -13.83
C THR A 38 -32.50 -12.91 -12.54
N ARG A 39 -32.64 -14.13 -11.98
CA ARG A 39 -31.89 -14.53 -10.78
C ARG A 39 -30.39 -14.55 -11.04
N ASN A 40 -29.94 -15.09 -12.16
CA ASN A 40 -28.52 -15.12 -12.51
C ASN A 40 -27.95 -13.72 -12.74
N GLU A 41 -28.71 -12.84 -13.41
CA GLU A 41 -28.33 -11.43 -13.58
C GLU A 41 -28.19 -10.73 -12.22
N ILE A 42 -29.17 -10.89 -11.32
CA ILE A 42 -29.14 -10.29 -9.98
C ILE A 42 -27.99 -10.86 -9.14
N VAL A 43 -27.74 -12.16 -9.19
CA VAL A 43 -26.64 -12.80 -8.44
C VAL A 43 -25.29 -12.26 -8.93
N ASN A 44 -25.07 -12.22 -10.24
CA ASN A 44 -23.85 -11.66 -10.82
C ASN A 44 -23.65 -10.19 -10.43
N ASP A 45 -24.72 -9.38 -10.46
CA ASP A 45 -24.67 -7.98 -10.04
C ASP A 45 -24.34 -7.81 -8.55
N ILE A 46 -24.83 -8.69 -7.69
CA ILE A 46 -24.54 -8.68 -6.25
C ILE A 46 -23.10 -9.13 -5.98
N GLU A 47 -22.63 -10.17 -6.64
CA GLU A 47 -21.25 -10.65 -6.54
C GLU A 47 -20.26 -9.56 -7.00
N ASP A 48 -20.52 -8.92 -8.14
CA ASP A 48 -19.69 -7.82 -8.66
C ASP A 48 -19.61 -6.63 -7.71
N LYS A 49 -20.75 -6.26 -7.08
CA LYS A 49 -20.78 -5.19 -6.08
C LYS A 49 -20.02 -5.57 -4.81
N THR A 50 -20.15 -6.80 -4.36
CA THR A 50 -19.48 -7.30 -3.16
C THR A 50 -17.96 -7.30 -3.36
N ASP A 51 -17.49 -7.81 -4.49
CA ASP A 51 -16.07 -7.81 -4.84
C ASP A 51 -15.51 -6.39 -4.96
N SER A 52 -16.27 -5.46 -5.56
CA SER A 52 -15.87 -4.05 -5.66
C SER A 52 -15.73 -3.41 -4.28
N ILE A 53 -16.69 -3.63 -3.38
CA ILE A 53 -16.65 -3.09 -2.02
C ILE A 53 -15.45 -3.65 -1.23
N ILE A 54 -15.15 -4.95 -1.37
CA ILE A 54 -14.00 -5.57 -0.71
C ILE A 54 -12.69 -4.96 -1.25
N ALA A 55 -12.56 -4.86 -2.57
CA ALA A 55 -11.40 -4.28 -3.24
C ALA A 55 -11.16 -2.83 -2.79
N GLU A 56 -12.21 -2.00 -2.84
CA GLU A 56 -12.17 -0.60 -2.41
C GLU A 56 -11.78 -0.49 -0.94
N ARG A 57 -12.33 -1.34 -0.06
CA ARG A 57 -12.01 -1.30 1.37
C ARG A 57 -10.55 -1.66 1.65
N VAL A 58 -9.99 -2.62 0.94
CA VAL A 58 -8.58 -3.01 1.07
C VAL A 58 -7.68 -1.88 0.59
N LEU A 59 -7.93 -1.32 -0.60
CA LEU A 59 -7.18 -0.20 -1.15
C LEU A 59 -7.27 1.03 -0.25
N LEU A 60 -8.48 1.43 0.15
CA LEU A 60 -8.70 2.57 1.04
C LEU A 60 -7.93 2.41 2.35
N LYS A 61 -7.96 1.22 2.94
CA LYS A 61 -7.25 0.94 4.18
C LYS A 61 -5.74 1.11 4.00
N ASP A 62 -5.17 0.52 2.96
CA ASP A 62 -3.72 0.58 2.74
C ASP A 62 -3.27 2.01 2.37
N LEU A 63 -4.01 2.68 1.47
CA LEU A 63 -3.71 4.04 1.03
C LEU A 63 -3.87 5.08 2.15
N LYS A 64 -4.79 4.89 3.10
CA LYS A 64 -4.93 5.76 4.28
C LYS A 64 -3.63 5.84 5.08
N TYR A 65 -2.85 4.76 5.13
CA TYR A 65 -1.62 4.67 5.91
C TYR A 65 -0.36 4.87 5.08
N SER A 66 -0.49 5.43 3.87
CA SER A 66 0.61 5.62 2.92
C SER A 66 1.57 6.78 3.24
N GLU A 67 1.41 7.44 4.39
CA GLU A 67 2.31 8.52 4.88
C GLU A 67 3.80 8.22 4.65
N PRO A 68 4.32 7.02 4.97
CA PRO A 68 5.72 6.69 4.79
C PRO A 68 6.21 6.70 3.34
N SER A 69 5.31 6.61 2.35
CA SER A 69 5.68 6.64 0.93
C SER A 69 6.02 8.04 0.45
N PHE A 70 5.37 9.06 1.01
CA PHE A 70 5.55 10.44 0.56
C PHE A 70 6.98 10.91 0.80
N ASN A 71 7.58 11.48 -0.25
CA ASN A 71 8.99 11.91 -0.34
C ASN A 71 10.05 10.82 -0.15
N ASN A 72 9.64 9.56 0.03
CA ASN A 72 10.53 8.44 0.33
C ASN A 72 10.53 7.39 -0.79
N PHE A 73 9.50 7.37 -1.63
CA PHE A 73 9.42 6.56 -2.83
C PHE A 73 9.57 7.41 -4.10
N SER A 74 10.31 6.86 -5.07
CA SER A 74 10.45 7.38 -6.43
C SER A 74 9.60 6.53 -7.37
N LEU A 75 8.36 6.94 -7.60
CA LEU A 75 7.42 6.29 -8.51
C LEU A 75 6.94 7.30 -9.55
N SER A 76 7.35 7.15 -10.81
CA SER A 76 6.94 8.09 -11.87
C SER A 76 5.47 7.94 -12.24
N ASP A 77 4.75 9.05 -12.19
CA ASP A 77 3.37 9.21 -12.60
C ASP A 77 3.24 9.24 -14.13
N ASP A 78 2.02 9.39 -14.65
CA ASP A 78 1.73 9.32 -16.08
C ASP A 78 2.30 10.53 -16.87
N THR A 79 2.67 11.59 -16.16
CA THR A 79 3.34 12.79 -16.71
C THR A 79 4.86 12.76 -16.52
N GLY A 80 5.40 11.69 -15.92
CA GLY A 80 6.83 11.53 -15.64
C GLY A 80 7.30 12.21 -14.35
N ARG A 81 6.40 12.78 -13.55
CA ARG A 81 6.71 13.40 -12.24
C ARG A 81 6.69 12.34 -11.15
N ASN A 82 7.33 12.57 -10.01
CA ASN A 82 7.24 11.61 -8.90
C ASN A 82 5.86 11.70 -8.23
N PHE A 83 5.14 10.58 -8.19
CA PHE A 83 3.78 10.48 -7.66
C PHE A 83 3.72 10.78 -6.16
N PHE A 84 4.75 10.40 -5.42
CA PHE A 84 4.84 10.54 -3.97
C PHE A 84 5.51 11.84 -3.51
N ASP A 85 5.82 12.77 -4.41
CA ASP A 85 6.32 14.09 -4.00
C ASP A 85 5.23 14.83 -3.22
N PHE A 86 5.56 15.23 -1.98
CA PHE A 86 4.66 15.91 -1.06
C PHE A 86 5.30 17.15 -0.48
N GLU A 87 4.60 18.28 -0.59
CA GLU A 87 5.02 19.55 -0.01
C GLU A 87 3.92 20.05 0.92
N SER A 88 4.22 20.26 2.19
CA SER A 88 3.21 20.75 3.14
C SER A 88 2.97 22.25 2.96
N GLU A 89 3.96 22.98 2.44
CA GLU A 89 3.90 24.43 2.27
C GLU A 89 3.28 24.83 0.92
N ARG A 90 1.98 25.17 0.93
CA ARG A 90 1.24 25.67 -0.26
C ARG A 90 1.76 26.99 -0.85
N SER A 91 2.64 27.69 -0.14
CA SER A 91 3.19 28.99 -0.56
C SER A 91 4.36 28.86 -1.55
N SER A 92 4.87 27.65 -1.77
CA SER A 92 5.96 27.35 -2.70
C SER A 92 5.51 27.62 -4.15
N LYS A 93 5.70 28.86 -4.64
CA LYS A 93 5.50 29.21 -6.07
C LYS A 93 6.40 28.40 -7.02
N SER A 94 7.44 27.74 -6.48
CA SER A 94 8.42 26.98 -7.23
C SER A 94 8.01 25.53 -7.51
N MET A 95 7.01 24.98 -6.81
CA MET A 95 6.56 23.62 -7.06
C MET A 95 5.37 23.57 -8.03
N ASP A 96 5.41 22.53 -8.85
CA ASP A 96 4.38 22.19 -9.82
C ASP A 96 3.11 21.71 -9.13
N ASN A 97 2.04 22.49 -9.19
CA ASN A 97 0.75 22.20 -8.56
C ASN A 97 -0.17 21.29 -9.40
N GLU A 98 0.36 20.65 -10.43
CA GLU A 98 -0.42 19.79 -11.30
C GLU A 98 -0.86 18.50 -10.58
N PRO A 99 -2.05 17.96 -10.93
CA PRO A 99 -2.49 16.68 -10.39
C PRO A 99 -1.49 15.56 -10.66
N ARG A 100 -1.36 14.63 -9.72
CA ARG A 100 -0.57 13.41 -9.91
C ARG A 100 -1.52 12.29 -10.29
N LYS A 101 -1.26 11.61 -11.40
CA LYS A 101 -2.06 10.47 -11.86
C LYS A 101 -1.16 9.29 -12.23
N TYR A 102 -1.49 8.11 -11.73
CA TYR A 102 -0.79 6.86 -12.02
C TYR A 102 -1.80 5.82 -12.49
N THR A 103 -1.73 5.43 -13.75
CA THR A 103 -2.68 4.49 -14.35
C THR A 103 -2.05 3.12 -14.54
N MET A 104 -2.53 2.13 -13.79
CA MET A 104 -2.20 0.73 -13.97
C MET A 104 -3.04 0.11 -15.08
N SER A 105 -2.41 -0.51 -16.06
CA SER A 105 -3.06 -1.26 -17.15
C SER A 105 -2.16 -2.42 -17.63
N ILE A 106 -2.74 -3.42 -18.28
CA ILE A 106 -1.97 -4.58 -18.77
C ILE A 106 -0.97 -4.21 -19.89
N THR A 107 -1.25 -3.15 -20.65
CA THR A 107 -0.42 -2.66 -21.77
C THR A 107 0.58 -1.59 -21.34
N GLY A 108 0.34 -0.92 -20.22
CA GLY A 108 1.20 0.13 -19.67
C GLY A 108 1.89 -0.30 -18.38
N LYS A 109 1.80 0.56 -17.37
CA LYS A 109 2.36 0.29 -16.04
C LYS A 109 1.56 -0.82 -15.38
N LYS A 110 2.22 -1.88 -14.93
CA LYS A 110 1.54 -3.07 -14.40
C LYS A 110 1.41 -3.08 -12.89
N ASP A 111 2.16 -2.26 -12.16
CA ASP A 111 2.18 -2.30 -10.71
C ASP A 111 2.23 -0.93 -10.05
N PHE A 112 1.73 -0.86 -8.82
CA PHE A 112 1.77 0.29 -7.95
C PHE A 112 2.24 -0.19 -6.57
N THR A 113 3.37 0.34 -6.13
CA THR A 113 4.00 -0.06 -4.86
C THR A 113 3.92 1.09 -3.86
N VAL A 114 3.48 0.78 -2.64
CA VAL A 114 3.26 1.76 -1.56
C VAL A 114 3.82 1.20 -0.25
N MET A 115 4.45 2.06 0.54
CA MET A 115 4.81 1.80 1.92
C MET A 115 3.75 2.36 2.86
N ILE A 116 3.29 1.53 3.79
CA ILE A 116 2.25 1.88 4.74
C ILE A 116 2.74 1.71 6.17
N VAL A 117 2.19 2.48 7.10
CA VAL A 117 2.37 2.23 8.54
C VAL A 117 1.61 0.96 8.94
N ASN A 118 2.25 0.07 9.69
CA ASN A 118 1.60 -1.11 10.26
C ASN A 118 1.12 -0.82 11.69
N GLU A 119 -0.05 -0.19 11.82
CA GLU A 119 -0.63 0.18 13.12
C GLU A 119 -0.88 -1.02 14.05
N LYS A 120 -1.01 -2.25 13.50
CA LYS A 120 -1.20 -3.45 14.32
C LYS A 120 0.01 -3.77 15.20
N LEU A 121 1.19 -3.30 14.81
CA LEU A 121 2.44 -3.49 15.56
C LEU A 121 2.72 -2.36 16.56
N GLY A 122 1.85 -1.34 16.60
CA GLY A 122 1.94 -0.21 17.54
C GLY A 122 2.22 1.13 16.87
N SER A 123 2.22 2.18 17.68
CA SER A 123 2.54 3.55 17.27
C SER A 123 4.05 3.76 17.09
N SER A 124 4.41 4.86 16.43
CA SER A 124 5.80 5.29 16.33
C SER A 124 6.42 5.55 17.71
N VAL A 125 7.67 5.14 17.88
CA VAL A 125 8.47 5.40 19.09
C VAL A 125 9.61 6.37 18.78
N MET A 126 9.88 7.27 19.72
CA MET A 126 11.05 8.15 19.66
C MET A 126 12.27 7.35 20.09
N TYR A 127 13.23 7.21 19.17
CA TYR A 127 14.49 6.53 19.41
C TYR A 127 15.57 7.53 19.80
N THR A 128 16.35 7.21 20.83
CA THR A 128 17.50 8.01 21.22
C THR A 128 18.77 7.44 20.57
N PRO A 129 19.44 8.17 19.64
CA PRO A 129 20.61 7.65 18.92
C PRO A 129 21.71 7.08 19.82
N ARG A 130 21.94 7.70 20.99
CA ARG A 130 22.93 7.24 21.99
C ARG A 130 22.79 5.76 22.34
N SER A 131 21.57 5.23 22.34
CA SER A 131 21.31 3.83 22.70
C SER A 131 21.92 2.82 21.71
N ALA A 132 22.28 3.24 20.49
CA ALA A 132 22.93 2.38 19.50
C ALA A 132 24.46 2.30 19.62
N TYR A 133 25.06 3.18 20.44
CA TYR A 133 26.50 3.39 20.49
C TYR A 133 27.10 3.00 21.83
N LYS A 134 28.31 2.45 21.78
CA LYS A 134 29.22 2.35 22.93
C LYS A 134 30.21 3.51 22.90
N ILE A 135 30.29 4.22 24.01
CA ILE A 135 31.26 5.30 24.23
C ILE A 135 32.38 4.72 25.11
N PRO A 136 33.55 4.36 24.56
CA PRO A 136 34.59 3.67 25.31
C PRO A 136 35.26 4.57 26.35
N TYR A 137 35.38 5.87 26.05
CA TYR A 137 35.82 6.90 26.99
C TYR A 137 35.18 8.24 26.61
N ILE A 138 35.01 9.11 27.61
CA ILE A 138 34.53 10.49 27.41
C ILE A 138 35.77 11.38 27.49
N PRO A 139 36.10 12.15 26.42
CA PRO A 139 37.21 13.10 26.45
C PRO A 139 37.05 14.10 27.60
N THR A 140 38.17 14.46 28.24
CA THR A 140 38.18 15.49 29.29
C THR A 140 37.99 16.90 28.72
N ASP A 141 38.40 17.12 27.46
CA ASP A 141 38.14 18.36 26.73
C ASP A 141 36.76 18.30 26.04
N PRO A 142 35.80 19.17 26.41
CA PRO A 142 34.48 19.19 25.80
C PRO A 142 34.49 19.56 24.31
N ASN A 143 35.60 20.10 23.77
CA ASN A 143 35.75 20.41 22.35
C ASN A 143 36.22 19.23 21.52
N VAL A 144 36.62 18.12 22.15
CA VAL A 144 37.05 16.90 21.46
C VAL A 144 35.87 15.94 21.40
N ALA A 145 35.48 15.54 20.19
CA ALA A 145 34.41 14.58 20.00
C ALA A 145 34.77 13.23 20.63
N ALA A 146 33.85 12.66 21.41
CA ALA A 146 34.01 11.31 21.95
C ALA A 146 33.96 10.28 20.80
N PRO A 147 34.80 9.24 20.82
CA PRO A 147 34.67 8.16 19.86
C PRO A 147 33.35 7.42 20.06
N LEU A 148 32.60 7.25 18.97
CA LEU A 148 31.33 6.53 18.95
C LEU A 148 31.49 5.23 18.17
N ASN A 149 31.39 4.10 18.86
CA ASN A 149 31.40 2.77 18.24
C ASN A 149 29.96 2.28 18.10
N PHE A 150 29.47 2.17 16.87
CA PHE A 150 28.15 1.62 16.62
C PHE A 150 28.10 0.15 17.02
N VAL A 151 27.07 -0.23 17.78
CA VAL A 151 26.83 -1.62 18.18
C VAL A 151 25.64 -2.17 17.38
N SER A 152 24.44 -1.64 17.66
CA SER A 152 23.21 -2.14 17.05
C SER A 152 22.02 -1.25 17.44
N LEU A 153 20.99 -1.16 16.61
CA LEU A 153 19.79 -0.39 16.94
C LEU A 153 19.05 -0.92 18.18
N ASN A 154 18.99 -2.25 18.33
CA ASN A 154 18.35 -2.91 19.49
C ASN A 154 19.36 -3.39 20.54
N GLN A 155 20.42 -2.60 20.77
CA GLN A 155 21.41 -2.90 21.81
C GLN A 155 20.72 -3.02 23.18
N GLY A 156 21.02 -4.11 23.92
CA GLY A 156 20.43 -4.33 25.25
C GLY A 156 18.90 -4.48 25.23
N ASN A 157 18.32 -4.83 24.08
CA ASN A 157 16.87 -4.87 23.87
C ASN A 157 16.16 -3.51 23.99
N ALA A 158 16.86 -2.39 23.77
CA ALA A 158 16.29 -1.06 23.94
C ALA A 158 15.01 -0.82 23.12
N VAL A 159 14.96 -1.29 21.87
CA VAL A 159 13.78 -1.17 21.01
C VAL A 159 12.69 -2.14 21.47
N ALA A 160 13.04 -3.39 21.74
CA ALA A 160 12.08 -4.41 22.17
C ALA A 160 11.46 -4.09 23.56
N GLN A 161 12.18 -3.40 24.43
CA GLN A 161 11.66 -2.91 25.72
C GLN A 161 10.65 -1.77 25.54
N ALA A 162 10.91 -0.86 24.60
CA ALA A 162 10.00 0.25 24.30
C ALA A 162 8.76 -0.22 23.51
N GLN A 163 8.94 -1.15 22.57
CA GLN A 163 7.88 -1.72 21.74
C GLN A 163 8.20 -3.18 21.37
N PRO A 164 7.68 -4.18 22.11
CA PRO A 164 8.04 -5.59 21.91
C PRO A 164 7.71 -6.14 20.53
N LEU A 165 6.64 -5.64 19.89
CA LEU A 165 6.21 -6.10 18.57
C LEU A 165 7.09 -5.60 17.42
N PHE A 166 7.93 -4.59 17.65
CA PHE A 166 8.81 -4.06 16.60
C PHE A 166 9.97 -5.00 16.29
N TRP A 167 10.44 -5.75 17.29
CA TRP A 167 11.62 -6.58 17.15
C TRP A 167 11.30 -8.06 16.94
N GLN A 168 10.36 -8.32 16.03
CA GLN A 168 9.95 -9.68 15.65
C GLN A 168 10.42 -10.02 14.24
N PRO A 169 10.82 -11.27 13.96
CA PRO A 169 11.27 -11.68 12.63
C PRO A 169 10.25 -11.36 11.54
N GLY A 170 10.71 -10.75 10.45
CA GLY A 170 9.91 -10.34 9.31
C GLY A 170 9.20 -8.98 9.46
N VAL A 171 9.42 -8.26 10.56
CA VAL A 171 8.92 -6.89 10.72
C VAL A 171 9.85 -5.93 10.00
N LEU A 172 9.28 -5.08 9.14
CA LEU A 172 9.98 -3.95 8.55
C LEU A 172 9.87 -2.74 9.48
N LEU A 173 11.02 -2.14 9.77
CA LEU A 173 11.13 -0.92 10.54
C LEU A 173 11.70 0.19 9.67
N MET A 174 11.11 1.37 9.80
CA MET A 174 11.57 2.60 9.18
C MET A 174 12.07 3.56 10.27
N LEU A 175 13.29 4.03 10.07
CA LEU A 175 13.91 5.13 10.79
C LEU A 175 13.71 6.40 9.96
N ASP A 176 13.17 7.43 10.58
CA ASP A 176 13.05 8.77 9.99
C ASP A 176 13.34 9.86 11.03
N THR A 177 13.34 11.11 10.58
CA THR A 177 13.40 12.29 11.45
C THR A 177 12.29 13.26 11.05
N PRO A 178 11.70 14.01 12.01
CA PRO A 178 10.74 15.05 11.69
C PRO A 178 11.38 16.26 10.98
N ALA A 179 12.70 16.43 11.06
CA ALA A 179 13.40 17.51 10.36
C ALA A 179 13.52 17.17 8.87
N MET A 180 12.85 17.96 8.03
CA MET A 180 12.93 17.85 6.58
C MET A 180 13.89 18.91 6.04
N VAL A 181 14.77 18.51 5.13
CA VAL A 181 15.71 19.39 4.45
C VAL A 181 15.57 19.23 2.95
N ARG A 182 15.77 20.31 2.20
CA ARG A 182 15.77 20.24 0.74
C ARG A 182 17.05 19.59 0.25
N GLU A 183 16.95 18.93 -0.89
CA GLU A 183 18.11 18.35 -1.55
C GLU A 183 19.11 19.46 -1.93
N MET A 184 20.39 19.30 -1.59
CA MET A 184 21.42 20.28 -1.91
C MET A 184 21.99 20.05 -3.32
N THR A 185 22.16 21.11 -4.09
CA THR A 185 22.87 21.09 -5.38
C THR A 185 24.17 21.89 -5.27
N ALA A 186 25.00 21.85 -6.32
CA ALA A 186 26.19 22.69 -6.41
C ALA A 186 25.92 24.20 -6.25
N PHE A 187 24.68 24.65 -6.52
CA PHE A 187 24.27 26.06 -6.46
C PHE A 187 23.38 26.39 -5.25
N GLY A 188 23.18 25.44 -4.33
CA GLY A 188 22.31 25.60 -3.15
C GLY A 188 21.09 24.66 -3.16
N PRO A 189 20.11 24.90 -2.28
CA PRO A 189 18.93 24.03 -2.15
C PRO A 189 18.12 23.89 -3.44
N ASN A 190 17.71 22.68 -3.76
CA ASN A 190 16.84 22.36 -4.89
C ASN A 190 15.38 22.63 -4.53
N TYR A 191 14.82 23.73 -5.06
CA TYR A 191 13.41 24.09 -4.86
C TYR A 191 12.44 23.36 -5.78
N ASN A 192 12.94 22.60 -6.76
CA ASN A 192 12.11 21.80 -7.66
C ASN A 192 11.76 20.42 -7.06
N ARG A 193 12.36 20.08 -5.92
CA ARG A 193 12.06 18.85 -5.17
C ARG A 193 11.53 19.21 -3.78
N PRO A 194 10.54 18.46 -3.27
CA PRO A 194 10.04 18.68 -1.91
C PRO A 194 11.15 18.43 -0.89
N ALA A 195 11.06 19.12 0.25
CA ALA A 195 11.92 18.83 1.39
C ALA A 195 11.60 17.42 1.92
N ARG A 196 12.63 16.68 2.32
CA ARG A 196 12.47 15.33 2.86
C ARG A 196 13.46 15.07 3.98
N SER A 197 13.15 14.10 4.82
CA SER A 197 14.12 13.57 5.79
C SER A 197 14.93 12.44 5.15
N PRO A 198 16.19 12.23 5.58
CA PRO A 198 16.85 10.95 5.36
C PRO A 198 16.01 9.86 6.03
N ILE A 199 16.03 8.66 5.45
CA ILE A 199 15.34 7.49 5.99
C ILE A 199 16.21 6.26 5.88
N PHE A 200 15.97 5.29 6.75
CA PHE A 200 16.48 3.94 6.60
C PHE A 200 15.35 2.94 6.84
N VAL A 201 15.24 1.94 5.96
CA VAL A 201 14.25 0.87 6.11
C VAL A 201 14.98 -0.46 6.15
N GLY A 202 14.67 -1.25 7.18
CA GLY A 202 15.29 -2.56 7.37
C GLY A 202 14.33 -3.57 7.96
N GLU A 203 14.64 -4.84 7.75
CA GLU A 203 13.89 -5.99 8.25
C GLU A 203 14.60 -6.61 9.45
N VAL A 204 13.84 -6.97 10.48
CA VAL A 204 14.33 -7.85 11.54
C VAL A 204 14.41 -9.27 10.95
N SER A 205 15.61 -9.76 10.68
CA SER A 205 15.81 -11.00 9.92
C SER A 205 15.48 -12.26 10.73
N ALA A 206 15.94 -12.32 11.98
CA ALA A 206 15.79 -13.50 12.83
C ALA A 206 15.65 -13.13 14.32
N MET A 207 15.21 -14.08 15.12
CA MET A 207 15.08 -13.91 16.56
C MET A 207 16.47 -13.80 17.20
N GLY A 208 16.67 -12.79 18.06
CA GLY A 208 17.96 -12.54 18.72
C GLY A 208 18.93 -11.67 17.92
N GLU A 209 18.62 -11.37 16.66
CA GLU A 209 19.37 -10.35 15.90
C GLU A 209 19.17 -8.98 16.53
N THR A 210 20.22 -8.17 16.54
CA THR A 210 20.19 -6.81 17.13
C THR A 210 20.25 -5.71 16.09
N ARG A 211 20.53 -6.10 14.84
CA ARG A 211 20.63 -5.22 13.66
C ARG A 211 19.53 -5.51 12.66
N LEU A 212 19.25 -4.51 11.83
CA LEU A 212 18.31 -4.61 10.73
C LEU A 212 19.03 -5.02 9.44
N THR A 213 18.39 -5.88 8.68
CA THR A 213 18.81 -6.19 7.31
C THR A 213 18.26 -5.11 6.37
N PRO A 214 19.09 -4.34 5.65
CA PRO A 214 18.61 -3.24 4.81
C PRO A 214 17.65 -3.72 3.71
N VAL A 215 16.54 -3.01 3.54
CA VAL A 215 15.61 -3.24 2.43
C VAL A 215 16.17 -2.59 1.16
N LYS A 216 16.47 -3.41 0.14
CA LYS A 216 17.01 -2.97 -1.15
C LYS A 216 15.93 -2.96 -2.22
N LEU A 217 15.07 -1.95 -2.18
CA LEU A 217 14.07 -1.70 -3.23
C LEU A 217 14.48 -0.47 -4.04
N ASN A 218 14.50 -0.61 -5.38
CA ASN A 218 14.90 0.48 -6.28
C ASN A 218 14.00 1.71 -6.18
N LEU A 219 12.75 1.53 -5.75
CA LEU A 219 11.80 2.62 -5.55
C LEU A 219 12.09 3.43 -4.28
N LEU A 220 12.83 2.89 -3.31
CA LEU A 220 13.14 3.59 -2.06
C LEU A 220 14.25 4.62 -2.29
N ILE A 221 13.98 5.87 -1.93
CA ILE A 221 14.96 6.95 -1.97
C ILE A 221 15.88 6.80 -0.75
N ARG A 222 17.08 6.24 -0.99
CA ARG A 222 18.07 5.97 0.06
C ARG A 222 19.17 7.03 0.16
N THR A 223 19.10 8.09 -0.63
CA THR A 223 20.13 9.14 -0.64
C THR A 223 19.89 10.18 0.46
N ASN A 224 20.95 10.77 0.99
CA ASN A 224 20.84 11.89 1.91
C ASN A 224 20.47 13.17 1.15
N PRO A 225 19.48 13.97 1.56
CA PRO A 225 19.16 15.21 0.85
C PRO A 225 20.31 16.24 0.94
N MET A 226 21.05 16.32 2.04
CA MET A 226 22.20 17.23 2.16
C MET A 226 23.41 16.77 1.36
N TYR A 227 23.54 15.45 1.16
CA TYR A 227 24.62 14.81 0.42
C TYR A 227 24.05 13.83 -0.61
N PRO A 228 23.51 14.31 -1.75
CA PRO A 228 22.72 13.47 -2.67
C PRO A 228 23.49 12.31 -3.32
N ASN A 229 24.82 12.38 -3.31
CA ASN A 229 25.70 11.33 -3.82
C ASN A 229 25.97 10.22 -2.80
N GLU A 230 25.59 10.42 -1.54
CA GLU A 230 25.77 9.46 -0.46
C GLU A 230 24.48 8.67 -0.24
N THR A 231 24.64 7.36 -0.02
CA THR A 231 23.52 6.44 0.19
C THR A 231 23.55 5.91 1.61
N ILE A 232 22.40 5.94 2.27
CA ILE A 232 22.18 5.44 3.62
C ILE A 232 21.97 3.93 3.52
N GLU A 233 23.06 3.18 3.67
CA GLU A 233 23.08 1.72 3.49
C GLU A 233 22.77 0.93 4.77
N ASN A 234 22.93 1.55 5.95
CA ASN A 234 22.73 0.89 7.25
C ASN A 234 22.30 1.88 8.35
N GLU A 235 22.04 1.34 9.54
CA GLU A 235 21.54 2.11 10.67
C GLU A 235 22.57 3.12 11.20
N ASP A 236 23.87 2.80 11.17
CA ASP A 236 24.92 3.71 11.60
C ASP A 236 25.04 4.91 10.67
N SER A 237 25.04 4.67 9.35
CA SER A 237 25.04 5.76 8.36
C SER A 237 23.86 6.70 8.58
N PHE A 238 22.65 6.16 8.80
CA PHE A 238 21.47 6.98 9.09
C PHE A 238 21.65 7.84 10.34
N LEU A 239 22.11 7.24 11.45
CA LEU A 239 22.21 7.93 12.75
C LEU A 239 23.30 9.01 12.75
N ARG A 240 24.35 8.86 11.93
CA ARG A 240 25.41 9.87 11.77
C ARG A 240 25.02 11.01 10.83
N GLU A 241 24.10 10.75 9.92
CA GLU A 241 23.68 11.64 8.85
C GLU A 241 22.35 12.37 9.12
N ILE A 242 21.88 12.34 10.36
CA ILE A 242 20.67 13.07 10.78
C ILE A 242 20.88 14.57 10.48
N PRO A 243 19.90 15.27 9.88
CA PRO A 243 20.02 16.68 9.59
C PRO A 243 20.26 17.49 10.87
N PRO A 244 21.04 18.57 10.80
CA PRO A 244 21.29 19.42 11.96
C PRO A 244 19.99 20.05 12.43
N MET A 245 19.63 19.82 13.70
CA MET A 245 18.49 20.46 14.36
C MET A 245 19.02 21.56 15.28
N GLY A 246 18.68 22.82 15.00
CA GLY A 246 19.19 23.98 15.74
C GLY A 246 18.83 23.92 17.23
N GLY A 247 19.81 23.60 18.09
CA GLY A 247 19.69 23.62 19.55
C GLY A 247 18.88 22.49 20.19
N ALA A 248 18.33 21.56 19.41
CA ALA A 248 17.55 20.42 19.91
C ALA A 248 18.35 19.12 19.79
N ALA A 249 18.06 18.15 20.67
CA ALA A 249 18.58 16.80 20.53
C ALA A 249 18.06 16.17 19.21
N PRO A 250 18.88 15.39 18.49
CA PRO A 250 18.43 14.74 17.27
C PRO A 250 17.27 13.79 17.57
N LEU A 251 16.11 14.07 16.98
CA LEU A 251 14.92 13.24 17.10
C LEU A 251 14.89 12.21 15.98
N VAL A 252 14.91 10.93 16.36
CA VAL A 252 14.71 9.81 15.44
C VAL A 252 13.38 9.16 15.78
N ARG A 253 12.53 8.95 14.78
CA ARG A 253 11.31 8.15 14.96
C ARG A 253 11.52 6.79 14.34
N LEU A 254 11.08 5.78 15.06
CA LEU A 254 11.04 4.41 14.60
C LEU A 254 9.57 4.03 14.39
N LYS A 255 9.25 3.52 13.21
CA LYS A 255 7.90 3.14 12.79
C LYS A 255 7.93 1.72 12.24
N ALA A 256 6.94 0.90 12.58
CA ALA A 256 6.72 -0.35 11.86
C ALA A 256 6.00 -0.06 10.54
N VAL A 257 6.56 -0.54 9.43
CA VAL A 257 6.03 -0.32 8.08
C VAL A 257 5.74 -1.63 7.37
N SER A 258 5.03 -1.56 6.26
CA SER A 258 4.81 -2.67 5.35
C SER A 258 4.83 -2.15 3.92
N ILE A 259 5.52 -2.85 3.03
CA ILE A 259 5.57 -2.46 1.62
C ILE A 259 4.63 -3.37 0.85
N ILE A 260 3.69 -2.78 0.15
CA ILE A 260 2.62 -3.47 -0.56
C ILE A 260 2.76 -3.17 -2.04
N LYS A 261 2.66 -4.21 -2.86
CA LYS A 261 2.61 -4.10 -4.31
C LYS A 261 1.24 -4.53 -4.79
N TYR A 262 0.55 -3.62 -5.47
CA TYR A 262 -0.59 -3.95 -6.31
C TYR A 262 -0.10 -4.18 -7.72
N TYR A 263 -0.64 -5.17 -8.42
CA TYR A 263 -0.32 -5.39 -9.82
C TYR A 263 -1.46 -6.04 -10.59
N LEU A 264 -1.52 -5.76 -11.89
CA LEU A 264 -2.45 -6.39 -12.82
C LEU A 264 -1.78 -7.57 -13.50
N ASP A 265 -2.48 -8.70 -13.51
CA ASP A 265 -2.04 -9.89 -14.24
C ASP A 265 -3.22 -10.57 -14.93
N GLN A 266 -2.97 -11.13 -16.10
CA GLN A 266 -4.01 -11.79 -16.90
C GLN A 266 -4.06 -13.28 -16.56
N ASP A 267 -5.24 -13.74 -16.18
CA ASP A 267 -5.46 -15.17 -15.93
C ASP A 267 -5.31 -15.95 -17.24
N SER A 268 -4.39 -16.92 -17.22
CA SER A 268 -4.11 -17.81 -18.36
C SER A 268 -5.34 -18.53 -18.91
N LYS A 269 -6.30 -18.88 -18.04
CA LYS A 269 -7.52 -19.66 -18.36
C LYS A 269 -8.67 -18.78 -18.82
N THR A 270 -9.01 -17.76 -18.05
CA THR A 270 -10.20 -16.93 -18.32
C THR A 270 -9.90 -15.76 -19.25
N LYS A 271 -8.62 -15.45 -19.49
CA LYS A 271 -8.13 -14.25 -20.19
C LYS A 271 -8.57 -12.94 -19.55
N LYS A 272 -9.17 -12.98 -18.36
CA LYS A 272 -9.55 -11.79 -17.61
C LYS A 272 -8.34 -11.24 -16.86
N VAL A 273 -8.32 -9.93 -16.67
CA VAL A 273 -7.26 -9.24 -15.93
C VAL A 273 -7.70 -9.08 -14.48
N ASN A 274 -6.82 -9.42 -13.56
CA ASN A 274 -7.07 -9.44 -12.13
C ASN A 274 -6.15 -8.47 -11.40
N LEU A 275 -6.68 -7.81 -10.38
CA LEU A 275 -5.90 -7.00 -9.46
C LEU A 275 -5.42 -7.87 -8.31
N TRP A 276 -4.10 -8.00 -8.21
CA TRP A 276 -3.41 -8.74 -7.17
C TRP A 276 -2.76 -7.79 -6.18
N ARG A 277 -2.66 -8.24 -4.93
CA ARG A 277 -1.93 -7.56 -3.86
C ARG A 277 -0.91 -8.50 -3.25
N SER A 278 0.31 -8.03 -3.08
CA SER A 278 1.38 -8.76 -2.41
C SER A 278 2.08 -7.87 -1.38
N ILE A 279 2.65 -8.49 -0.35
CA ILE A 279 3.37 -7.81 0.73
C ILE A 279 4.85 -8.18 0.62
N TYR A 280 5.74 -7.22 0.81
CA TYR A 280 7.18 -7.48 0.87
C TYR A 280 7.55 -8.13 2.22
N LYS A 281 8.20 -9.28 2.18
CA LYS A 281 8.70 -10.03 3.35
C LYS A 281 9.89 -10.90 2.96
N GLY A 282 10.94 -10.90 3.77
CA GLY A 282 12.10 -11.78 3.55
C GLY A 282 12.77 -11.56 2.19
N SER A 283 13.01 -10.30 1.84
CA SER A 283 13.61 -9.87 0.56
C SER A 283 12.79 -10.10 -0.72
N GLN A 284 11.53 -10.55 -0.62
CA GLN A 284 10.67 -10.78 -1.78
C GLN A 284 9.22 -10.41 -1.52
N PHE A 285 8.44 -10.29 -2.59
CA PHE A 285 6.98 -10.15 -2.48
C PHE A 285 6.36 -11.54 -2.22
N THR A 286 5.47 -11.63 -1.23
CA THR A 286 4.78 -12.87 -0.86
C THR A 286 3.84 -13.36 -1.97
N SER A 287 3.31 -14.57 -1.80
CA SER A 287 2.21 -15.05 -2.64
C SER A 287 1.07 -14.03 -2.67
N PRO A 288 0.58 -13.69 -3.88
CA PRO A 288 -0.41 -12.64 -4.04
C PRO A 288 -1.80 -13.08 -3.56
N SER A 289 -2.58 -12.13 -3.07
CA SER A 289 -4.01 -12.26 -2.79
C SER A 289 -4.82 -11.54 -3.86
N LEU A 290 -5.88 -12.18 -4.36
CA LEU A 290 -6.81 -11.55 -5.30
C LEU A 290 -7.57 -10.43 -4.58
N VAL A 291 -7.55 -9.23 -5.16
CA VAL A 291 -8.29 -8.07 -4.65
C VAL A 291 -9.53 -7.81 -5.46
N ALA A 292 -9.42 -7.86 -6.79
CA ALA A 292 -10.54 -7.65 -7.69
C ALA A 292 -10.38 -8.46 -8.98
N TYR A 293 -11.50 -8.89 -9.56
CA TYR A 293 -11.58 -9.69 -10.78
C TYR A 293 -12.13 -8.84 -11.95
N ASP A 294 -11.69 -9.13 -13.17
CA ASP A 294 -12.16 -8.50 -14.42
C ASP A 294 -11.96 -6.98 -14.48
N ILE A 295 -10.72 -6.55 -14.28
CA ILE A 295 -10.29 -5.15 -14.22
C ILE A 295 -9.66 -4.72 -15.55
N ASP A 296 -10.12 -3.61 -16.14
CA ASP A 296 -9.46 -2.97 -17.28
C ASP A 296 -8.22 -2.20 -16.81
N ARG A 297 -8.43 -1.28 -15.85
CA ARG A 297 -7.38 -0.45 -15.28
C ARG A 297 -7.67 -0.01 -13.86
N VAL A 298 -6.63 0.37 -13.14
CA VAL A 298 -6.72 1.01 -11.83
C VAL A 298 -6.01 2.34 -11.89
N GLU A 299 -6.70 3.41 -11.51
CA GLU A 299 -6.15 4.76 -11.51
C GLU A 299 -5.91 5.19 -10.06
N PHE A 300 -4.69 5.61 -9.75
CA PHE A 300 -4.36 6.30 -8.51
C PHE A 300 -4.15 7.77 -8.81
N SER A 301 -4.68 8.65 -7.98
CA SER A 301 -4.57 10.09 -8.20
C SER A 301 -4.45 10.89 -6.93
N ARG A 302 -3.83 12.06 -7.05
CA ARG A 302 -3.77 13.10 -6.03
C ARG A 302 -4.09 14.43 -6.71
N LYS A 303 -4.78 15.32 -6.00
CA LYS A 303 -5.20 16.62 -6.56
C LYS A 303 -4.01 17.49 -6.95
N ASP A 304 -2.98 17.47 -6.12
CA ASP A 304 -1.73 18.21 -6.28
C ASP A 304 -0.67 17.60 -5.33
N PRO A 305 0.61 18.05 -5.38
CA PRO A 305 1.63 17.62 -4.44
C PRO A 305 1.41 18.05 -2.99
N HIS A 306 0.46 18.94 -2.70
CA HIS A 306 0.10 19.34 -1.34
C HIS A 306 -0.98 18.45 -0.72
N ASP A 307 -1.60 17.56 -1.50
CA ASP A 307 -2.62 16.63 -1.04
C ASP A 307 -1.99 15.30 -0.62
N SER A 308 -1.99 14.99 0.68
CA SER A 308 -1.49 13.70 1.19
C SER A 308 -2.47 12.55 0.97
N VAL A 309 -3.66 12.80 0.40
CA VAL A 309 -4.67 11.77 0.14
C VAL A 309 -4.47 11.19 -1.25
N VAL A 310 -4.31 9.86 -1.32
CA VAL A 310 -4.33 9.11 -2.58
C VAL A 310 -5.75 8.63 -2.85
N TYR A 311 -6.38 9.22 -3.87
CA TYR A 311 -7.63 8.74 -4.44
C TYR A 311 -7.36 7.57 -5.37
N PHE A 312 -8.34 6.69 -5.54
CA PHE A 312 -8.25 5.58 -6.46
C PHE A 312 -9.57 5.33 -7.18
N ASN A 313 -9.49 4.75 -8.37
CA ASN A 313 -10.64 4.33 -9.16
C ASN A 313 -10.33 2.99 -9.84
N ILE A 314 -11.23 2.02 -9.71
CA ILE A 314 -11.11 0.70 -10.32
C ILE A 314 -12.07 0.64 -11.51
N VAL A 315 -11.54 0.52 -12.72
CA VAL A 315 -12.33 0.45 -13.95
C VAL A 315 -12.40 -1.01 -14.39
N ARG A 316 -13.62 -1.52 -14.61
CA ARG A 316 -13.86 -2.91 -15.04
C ARG A 316 -14.15 -2.99 -16.53
N THR A 317 -13.88 -4.14 -17.13
CA THR A 317 -14.17 -4.37 -18.56
C THR A 317 -15.68 -4.29 -18.81
N GLY A 318 -16.14 -3.31 -19.60
CA GLY A 318 -17.55 -3.22 -20.04
C GLY A 318 -18.48 -2.34 -19.20
N LYS A 319 -17.95 -1.50 -18.29
CA LYS A 319 -18.68 -0.41 -17.62
C LYS A 319 -17.90 0.89 -17.77
#